data_AF-A0A357I4Z9-F1
#
_entry.id   AF-A0A357I4Z9-F1
#
_cell.length_a   1.000
_cell.length_b   1.000
_cell.length_c   1.000
_cell.angle_alpha   90.00
_cell.angle_beta   90.00
_cell.angle_gamma   90.00
#
_symmetry.space_group_name_H-M   'P 1'
#
loop_
_entity.id
_entity.type
_entity.pdbx_description
1 polymer ?
#
loop_
_entity_poly.entity_id
_entity_poly.type
_entity_poly.pdbx_seq_one_letter_code
_entity_poly.pdbx_strand_id
1 'polypeptide(L)'
;KPYRIQLEGYIEEDLSDSSKTLLLLFDEEAQKQVRARPGDEKAQAEFKLLSFDIDRKRDADYNVEVIAKATILDQRTGEEVVLTHGVRRFDSGVTVKLRSEQDASFSKELSEVPAEFTGPSGDYTLLEINLEESSVTVEKHAVGDEEPEVRVLQIQPAPSSKPPTNTIPAQDQSDAFDLMF
;
A
#
# COMPACT_ATOMS: atom_id res chain seq x y z
N LYS A 1 6.26 -2.12 -1.67
CA LYS A 1 6.51 -1.12 -2.74
C LYS A 1 5.28 -1.09 -3.63
N PRO A 2 4.80 0.09 -4.09
CA PRO A 2 3.72 0.12 -5.07
C PRO A 2 4.15 -0.64 -6.33
N TYR A 3 3.21 -1.39 -6.89
CA TYR A 3 3.42 -2.04 -8.17
C TYR A 3 3.65 -0.98 -9.24
N ARG A 4 4.56 -1.25 -10.17
CA ARG A 4 5.09 -0.23 -11.08
C ARG A 4 4.05 0.40 -11.99
N ILE A 5 3.01 -0.34 -12.40
CA ILE A 5 1.93 0.17 -13.26
C ILE A 5 0.65 0.34 -12.45
N GLN A 6 0.07 1.53 -12.47
CA GLN A 6 -1.20 1.84 -11.81
C GLN A 6 -2.26 2.22 -12.83
N LEU A 7 -3.53 1.88 -12.56
CA LEU A 7 -4.66 2.30 -13.38
C LEU A 7 -5.25 3.60 -12.82
N GLU A 8 -4.97 4.72 -13.48
CA GLU A 8 -5.45 6.05 -13.08
C GLU A 8 -6.86 6.34 -13.58
N GLY A 9 -7.21 5.82 -14.75
CA GLY A 9 -8.49 6.13 -15.36
C GLY A 9 -8.70 5.43 -16.69
N TYR A 10 -9.88 5.65 -17.26
CA TYR A 10 -10.27 5.08 -18.55
C TYR A 10 -11.25 6.01 -19.26
N ILE A 11 -11.29 5.92 -20.59
CA ILE A 11 -12.20 6.67 -21.45
C ILE A 11 -12.95 5.67 -22.31
N GLU A 12 -14.24 5.48 -22.00
CA GLU A 12 -15.14 4.62 -22.78
C GLU A 12 -15.58 5.34 -24.06
N GLU A 13 -15.10 4.88 -25.20
CA GLU A 13 -15.56 5.36 -26.51
C GLU A 13 -16.85 4.64 -26.96
N ASP A 14 -17.01 3.37 -26.55
CA ASP A 14 -18.15 2.52 -26.88
C ASP A 14 -18.54 1.68 -25.66
N LEU A 15 -19.70 1.98 -25.07
CA LEU A 15 -20.21 1.30 -23.88
C LEU A 15 -20.50 -0.19 -24.11
N SER A 16 -20.61 -0.62 -25.37
CA SER A 16 -20.89 -1.99 -25.76
C SER A 16 -19.62 -2.78 -26.11
N ASP A 17 -18.46 -2.12 -26.23
CA ASP A 17 -17.21 -2.73 -26.65
C ASP A 17 -16.03 -2.19 -25.83
N SER A 18 -15.71 -2.90 -24.75
CA SER A 18 -14.62 -2.54 -23.84
C SER A 18 -13.23 -2.64 -24.48
N SER A 19 -13.09 -3.34 -25.62
CA SER A 19 -11.82 -3.41 -26.37
C SER A 19 -11.41 -2.07 -26.97
N LYS A 20 -12.38 -1.17 -27.18
CA LYS A 20 -12.14 0.20 -27.64
C LYS A 20 -11.84 1.17 -26.50
N THR A 21 -11.89 0.75 -25.24
CA THR A 21 -11.62 1.66 -24.14
C THR A 21 -10.15 2.05 -24.10
N LEU A 22 -9.89 3.36 -24.00
CA LEU A 22 -8.54 3.88 -23.78
C LEU A 22 -8.26 3.91 -22.27
N LEU A 23 -7.26 3.18 -21.82
CA LEU A 23 -6.78 3.22 -20.44
C LEU A 23 -5.70 4.28 -20.26
N LEU A 24 -5.79 4.99 -19.15
CA LEU A 24 -4.80 5.91 -18.62
C LEU A 24 -4.09 5.19 -17.46
N LEU A 25 -2.86 4.77 -17.71
CA LEU A 25 -2.02 4.11 -16.73
C LEU A 25 -0.87 5.05 -16.32
N PHE A 26 -0.29 4.80 -15.16
CA PHE A 26 0.90 5.49 -14.68
C PHE A 26 2.00 4.49 -14.39
N ASP A 27 3.17 4.73 -15.00
CA ASP A 27 4.40 4.03 -14.69
C ASP A 27 5.13 4.79 -13.58
N GLU A 28 5.08 4.23 -12.37
CA GLU A 28 5.69 4.76 -11.15
C GLU A 28 7.22 4.78 -11.24
N GLU A 29 7.85 3.89 -12.00
CA GLU A 29 9.30 3.84 -12.11
C GLU A 29 9.82 4.85 -13.13
N ALA A 30 9.11 4.99 -14.26
CA ALA A 30 9.44 5.98 -15.27
C ALA A 30 8.87 7.38 -14.94
N GLN A 31 7.99 7.49 -13.94
CA GLN A 31 7.21 8.68 -13.59
C GLN A 31 6.48 9.28 -14.80
N LYS A 32 5.78 8.42 -15.55
CA LYS A 32 5.15 8.79 -16.83
C LYS A 32 3.78 8.15 -17.00
N GLN A 33 2.87 8.89 -17.61
CA GLN A 33 1.60 8.34 -18.07
C GLN A 33 1.79 7.48 -19.30
N VAL A 34 1.14 6.32 -19.30
CA VAL A 34 1.10 5.36 -20.39
C VAL A 34 -0.34 5.18 -20.82
N ARG A 35 -0.61 5.29 -22.12
CA ARG A 35 -1.94 5.09 -22.67
C ARG A 35 -1.98 3.78 -23.43
N ALA A 36 -2.94 2.92 -23.14
CA ALA A 36 -3.05 1.59 -23.75
C ALA A 36 -4.52 1.21 -24.02
N ARG A 37 -4.75 0.39 -25.05
CA ARG A 37 -6.02 -0.27 -25.31
C ARG A 37 -5.88 -1.79 -25.15
N PRO A 38 -6.95 -2.54 -24.81
CA PRO A 38 -6.90 -4.00 -24.79
C PRO A 38 -6.29 -4.57 -26.07
N GLY A 39 -5.27 -5.42 -25.91
CA GLY A 39 -4.46 -5.98 -26.98
C GLY A 39 -3.12 -5.26 -27.21
N ASP A 40 -2.98 -3.99 -26.78
CA ASP A 40 -1.74 -3.22 -26.97
C ASP A 40 -0.58 -3.81 -26.18
N GLU A 41 0.59 -3.82 -26.82
CA GLU A 41 1.87 -4.05 -26.16
C GLU A 41 2.62 -2.73 -25.97
N LYS A 42 3.10 -2.49 -24.74
CA LYS A 42 3.86 -1.30 -24.37
C LYS A 42 5.27 -1.71 -23.98
N ALA A 43 6.10 -2.05 -24.98
CA ALA A 43 7.47 -2.50 -24.77
C ALA A 43 8.31 -1.54 -23.90
N GLN A 44 8.12 -0.22 -24.01
CA GLN A 44 8.82 0.76 -23.18
C GLN A 44 8.46 0.70 -21.69
N ALA A 45 7.24 0.26 -21.39
CA ALA A 45 6.74 0.04 -20.04
C ALA A 45 6.66 -1.45 -19.72
N GLU A 46 7.24 -2.33 -20.55
CA GLU A 46 7.36 -3.78 -20.34
C GLU A 46 6.06 -4.48 -19.93
N PHE A 47 4.92 -4.11 -20.50
CA PHE A 47 3.64 -4.81 -20.26
C PHE A 47 2.82 -4.93 -21.53
N LYS A 48 1.93 -5.93 -21.56
CA LYS A 48 0.86 -6.05 -22.57
C LYS A 48 -0.49 -5.95 -21.88
N LEU A 49 -1.37 -5.10 -22.39
CA LEU A 49 -2.73 -5.02 -21.89
C LEU A 49 -3.56 -6.14 -22.51
N LEU A 50 -4.05 -7.07 -21.69
CA LEU A 50 -4.78 -8.25 -22.16
C LEU A 50 -6.28 -7.96 -22.30
N SER A 51 -6.89 -7.47 -21.22
CA SER A 51 -8.33 -7.19 -21.18
C SER A 51 -8.65 -5.99 -20.30
N PHE A 52 -9.84 -5.46 -20.51
CA PHE A 52 -10.44 -4.46 -19.65
C PHE A 52 -11.93 -4.73 -19.51
N ASP A 53 -12.40 -4.70 -18.27
CA ASP A 53 -13.75 -5.07 -17.88
C ASP A 53 -14.31 -4.03 -16.90
N ILE A 54 -15.59 -3.70 -17.05
CA ILE A 54 -16.31 -2.80 -16.14
C ILE A 54 -17.51 -3.55 -15.59
N ASP A 55 -17.50 -3.76 -14.27
CA ASP A 55 -18.64 -4.31 -13.54
C ASP A 55 -19.50 -3.14 -13.03
N ARG A 56 -20.77 -3.12 -13.41
CA ARG A 56 -21.74 -2.09 -13.02
C ARG A 56 -22.82 -2.74 -12.18
N LYS A 57 -22.71 -2.64 -10.85
CA LYS A 57 -23.69 -3.21 -9.91
C LYS A 57 -24.66 -2.13 -9.48
N ARG A 58 -25.94 -2.46 -9.46
CA ARG A 58 -26.96 -1.63 -8.80
C ARG A 58 -27.19 -2.15 -7.40
N ASP A 59 -27.12 -1.25 -6.43
CA ASP A 59 -27.56 -1.56 -5.07
C ASP A 59 -29.10 -1.47 -4.96
N ALA A 60 -29.63 -1.76 -3.77
CA ALA A 60 -31.06 -1.74 -3.48
C ALA A 60 -31.68 -0.33 -3.61
N ASP A 61 -30.86 0.72 -3.54
CA ASP A 61 -31.25 2.13 -3.61
C ASP A 61 -31.09 2.72 -5.02
N TYR A 62 -30.83 1.86 -6.02
CA TYR A 62 -30.58 2.22 -7.42
C TYR A 62 -29.30 3.03 -7.67
N ASN A 63 -28.38 3.12 -6.71
CA ASN A 63 -27.05 3.66 -6.98
C ASN A 63 -26.25 2.65 -7.82
N VAL A 64 -25.43 3.18 -8.71
CA VAL A 64 -24.57 2.37 -9.57
C VAL A 64 -23.16 2.38 -9.00
N GLU A 65 -22.73 1.24 -8.48
CA GLU A 65 -21.33 0.98 -8.17
C GLU A 65 -20.63 0.52 -9.46
N VAL A 66 -19.54 1.20 -9.82
CA VAL A 66 -18.76 0.92 -11.03
C VAL A 66 -17.36 0.47 -10.64
N ILE A 67 -17.03 -0.78 -10.94
CA ILE A 67 -15.72 -1.37 -10.67
C ILE A 67 -15.05 -1.68 -12.01
N ALA A 68 -14.06 -0.86 -12.37
CA ALA A 68 -13.27 -1.04 -13.59
C ALA A 68 -11.97 -1.78 -13.28
N LYS A 69 -11.68 -2.83 -14.06
CA LYS A 69 -10.50 -3.69 -13.89
C LYS A 69 -9.77 -3.88 -15.21
N ALA A 70 -8.46 -3.72 -15.19
CA ALA A 70 -7.57 -3.99 -16.32
C ALA A 70 -6.67 -5.18 -15.98
N THR A 71 -6.56 -6.13 -16.91
CA THR A 71 -5.62 -7.25 -16.78
C THR A 71 -4.44 -7.02 -17.71
N ILE A 72 -3.24 -6.94 -17.15
CA ILE A 72 -2.00 -6.80 -17.91
C ILE A 72 -1.15 -8.07 -17.76
N LEU A 73 -0.36 -8.39 -18.77
CA LEU A 73 0.76 -9.31 -18.67
C LEU A 73 2.02 -8.49 -18.40
N ASP A 74 2.63 -8.68 -17.22
CA ASP A 74 3.91 -8.08 -16.90
C ASP A 74 5.02 -8.85 -17.65
N GLN A 75 5.74 -8.18 -18.54
CA GLN A 75 6.76 -8.83 -19.35
C GLN A 75 8.05 -9.12 -18.56
N ARG A 76 8.23 -8.54 -17.37
CA ARG A 76 9.39 -8.83 -16.51
C ARG A 76 9.25 -10.14 -15.76
N THR A 77 8.06 -10.37 -15.20
CA THR A 77 7.77 -11.56 -14.38
C THR A 77 7.10 -12.66 -15.20
N GLY A 78 6.45 -12.31 -16.31
CA GLY A 78 5.61 -13.22 -17.09
C GLY A 78 4.26 -13.50 -16.44
N GLU A 79 3.88 -12.73 -15.41
CA GLU A 79 2.65 -12.94 -14.65
C GLU A 79 1.52 -12.00 -15.11
N GLU A 80 0.29 -12.49 -15.00
CA GLU A 80 -0.90 -11.65 -15.18
C GLU A 80 -1.19 -10.86 -13.91
N VAL A 81 -1.39 -9.55 -14.08
CA VAL A 81 -1.61 -8.60 -13.00
C VAL A 81 -2.93 -7.88 -13.25
N VAL A 82 -3.82 -7.90 -12.25
CA VAL A 82 -5.09 -7.19 -12.28
C VAL A 82 -4.96 -5.85 -11.57
N LEU A 83 -5.27 -4.77 -12.28
CA LEU A 83 -5.30 -3.40 -11.78
C LEU A 83 -6.76 -2.95 -11.64
N THR A 84 -7.14 -2.47 -10.46
CA THR A 84 -8.48 -1.93 -10.20
C THR A 84 -8.42 -0.41 -10.21
N HIS A 85 -9.34 0.24 -10.92
CA HIS A 85 -9.39 1.70 -11.00
C HIS A 85 -9.56 2.34 -9.61
N GLY A 86 -8.78 3.37 -9.33
CA GLY A 86 -8.80 4.07 -8.04
C GLY A 86 -8.13 3.31 -6.89
N VAL A 87 -7.56 2.13 -7.14
CA VAL A 87 -6.86 1.33 -6.13
C VAL A 87 -5.38 1.25 -6.49
N ARG A 88 -4.53 1.70 -5.57
CA ARG A 88 -3.08 1.56 -5.72
C ARG A 88 -2.66 0.12 -5.40
N ARG A 89 -2.13 -0.58 -6.40
CA ARG A 89 -1.63 -1.95 -6.24
C ARG A 89 -0.20 -1.96 -5.66
N PHE A 90 0.16 -2.97 -4.88
CA PHE A 90 1.49 -3.17 -4.32
C PHE A 90 2.11 -4.50 -4.80
N ASP A 91 3.44 -4.54 -4.98
CA ASP A 91 4.21 -5.71 -5.48
C ASP A 91 4.10 -6.94 -4.56
N SER A 92 3.91 -6.70 -3.26
CA SER A 92 3.89 -7.70 -2.21
C SER A 92 2.79 -7.39 -1.21
N GLY A 93 2.27 -8.43 -0.55
CA GLY A 93 1.39 -8.27 0.61
C GLY A 93 2.00 -7.32 1.63
N VAL A 94 1.15 -6.49 2.21
CA VAL A 94 1.54 -5.53 3.24
C VAL A 94 1.49 -6.26 4.57
N THR A 95 2.62 -6.41 5.25
CA THR A 95 2.64 -6.98 6.60
C THR A 95 2.72 -5.86 7.63
N VAL A 96 1.69 -5.76 8.46
CA VAL A 96 1.64 -4.86 9.62
C VAL A 96 2.11 -5.63 10.84
N LYS A 97 2.98 -5.01 11.64
CA LYS A 97 3.45 -5.54 12.91
C LYS A 97 2.90 -4.71 14.06
N LEU A 98 1.92 -5.24 14.78
CA LEU A 98 1.33 -4.63 15.96
C LEU A 98 2.14 -4.99 17.21
N ARG A 99 2.43 -4.00 18.04
CA ARG A 99 3.08 -4.15 19.35
C ARG A 99 2.24 -3.48 20.42
N SER A 100 2.29 -4.00 21.64
CA SER A 100 1.60 -3.41 22.78
C SER A 100 2.58 -2.57 23.60
N GLU A 101 2.14 -1.40 24.08
CA GLU A 101 2.89 -0.65 25.10
C GLU A 101 2.74 -1.28 26.50
N GLN A 102 1.68 -2.04 26.75
CA GLN A 102 1.48 -2.76 28.02
C GLN A 102 2.36 -3.99 28.15
N ASP A 103 2.61 -4.69 27.03
CA ASP A 103 3.48 -5.86 26.98
C ASP A 103 4.46 -5.73 25.82
N ALA A 104 5.70 -5.38 26.14
CA ALA A 104 6.79 -5.23 25.18
C ALA A 104 7.15 -6.55 24.47
N SER A 105 6.72 -7.71 25.01
CA SER A 105 6.91 -9.02 24.40
C SER A 105 5.84 -9.32 23.35
N PHE A 106 4.72 -8.60 23.38
CA PHE A 106 3.63 -8.80 22.43
C PHE A 106 3.99 -8.21 21.06
N SER A 107 3.96 -9.08 20.06
CA SER A 107 4.22 -8.72 18.67
C SER A 107 3.39 -9.61 17.75
N LYS A 108 2.45 -9.03 17.02
CA LYS A 108 1.61 -9.74 16.06
C LYS A 108 1.84 -9.22 14.66
N GLU A 109 2.10 -10.12 13.71
CA GLU A 109 2.24 -9.82 12.29
C GLU A 109 0.97 -10.23 11.55
N LEU A 110 0.39 -9.30 10.79
CA LEU A 110 -0.85 -9.46 10.04
C LEU A 110 -0.64 -8.96 8.61
N SER A 111 -1.01 -9.77 7.63
CA SER A 111 -0.79 -9.46 6.21
C SER A 111 -2.06 -9.25 5.40
N GLU A 112 -3.22 -9.47 6.02
CA GLU A 112 -4.53 -9.45 5.38
C GLU A 112 -5.53 -8.72 6.27
N VAL A 113 -6.57 -8.18 5.65
CA VAL A 113 -7.73 -7.60 6.32
C VAL A 113 -9.02 -8.16 5.72
N PRO A 114 -10.06 -8.45 6.53
CA PRO A 114 -10.07 -8.37 7.98
C PRO A 114 -9.25 -9.50 8.64
N ALA A 115 -8.62 -9.24 9.78
CA ALA A 115 -7.87 -10.26 10.52
C ALA A 115 -8.04 -10.14 12.04
N GLU A 116 -8.46 -11.23 12.68
CA GLU A 116 -8.65 -11.31 14.13
C GLU A 116 -7.35 -11.68 14.85
N PHE A 117 -7.13 -11.07 16.02
CA PHE A 117 -6.00 -11.39 16.87
C PHE A 117 -6.29 -11.10 18.35
N THR A 118 -5.74 -11.93 19.23
CA THR A 118 -5.79 -11.71 20.68
C THR A 118 -4.58 -10.89 21.11
N GLY A 119 -4.83 -9.77 21.80
CA GLY A 119 -3.81 -8.94 22.42
C GLY A 119 -3.82 -9.05 23.95
N PRO A 120 -2.93 -8.32 24.65
CA PRO A 120 -2.83 -8.38 26.11
C PRO A 120 -4.09 -7.89 26.84
N SER A 121 -4.87 -7.02 26.21
CA SER A 121 -6.05 -6.38 26.83
C SER A 121 -7.40 -6.86 26.25
N GLY A 122 -7.41 -7.93 25.44
CA GLY A 122 -8.62 -8.50 24.85
C GLY A 122 -8.43 -9.02 23.42
N ASP A 123 -9.55 -9.33 22.76
CA ASP A 123 -9.60 -9.71 21.35
C ASP A 123 -9.82 -8.49 20.46
N TYR A 124 -9.21 -8.51 19.28
CA TYR A 124 -9.20 -7.40 18.34
C TYR A 124 -9.40 -7.89 16.90
N THR A 125 -9.92 -7.01 16.06
CA THR A 125 -9.96 -7.19 14.59
C THR A 125 -9.23 -6.05 13.90
N LEU A 126 -8.27 -6.38 13.05
CA LEU A 126 -7.70 -5.44 12.09
C LEU A 126 -8.69 -5.28 10.94
N LEU A 127 -9.24 -4.07 10.80
CA LEU A 127 -10.26 -3.74 9.80
C LEU A 127 -9.64 -3.20 8.51
N GLU A 128 -8.61 -2.35 8.63
CA GLU A 128 -8.03 -1.64 7.50
C GLU A 128 -6.55 -1.36 7.69
N ILE A 129 -5.81 -1.37 6.57
CA ILE A 129 -4.41 -0.94 6.49
C ILE A 129 -4.32 0.22 5.48
N ASN A 130 -4.11 1.44 5.98
CA ASN A 130 -3.96 2.62 5.15
C ASN A 130 -2.47 2.97 5.01
N LEU A 131 -1.90 2.66 3.85
CA LEU A 131 -0.49 2.95 3.55
C LEU A 131 -0.22 4.40 3.19
N GLU A 132 -1.22 5.17 2.79
CA GLU A 132 -1.04 6.58 2.43
C GLU A 132 -0.88 7.43 3.68
N GLU A 133 -1.71 7.17 4.68
CA GLU A 133 -1.66 7.85 5.98
C GLU A 133 -0.69 7.18 6.96
N SER A 134 -0.12 6.03 6.59
CA SER A 134 0.72 5.24 7.50
C SER A 134 -0.02 4.88 8.79
N SER A 135 -1.27 4.43 8.64
CA SER A 135 -2.20 4.15 9.74
C SER A 135 -2.92 2.81 9.55
N VAL A 136 -3.43 2.25 10.65
CA VAL A 136 -4.24 1.02 10.64
C VAL A 136 -5.46 1.18 11.53
N THR A 137 -6.59 0.63 11.11
CA THR A 137 -7.84 0.68 11.87
C THR A 137 -8.04 -0.66 12.58
N VAL A 138 -8.16 -0.60 13.91
CA VAL A 138 -8.34 -1.78 14.77
C VAL A 138 -9.59 -1.61 15.62
N GLU A 139 -10.39 -2.64 15.69
CA GLU A 139 -11.53 -2.75 16.60
C GLU A 139 -11.15 -3.63 17.79
N LYS A 140 -11.38 -3.16 19.01
CA LYS A 140 -11.35 -3.97 20.23
C LYS A 140 -12.75 -4.55 20.46
N HIS A 141 -12.85 -5.86 20.63
CA HIS A 141 -14.12 -6.52 20.91
C HIS A 141 -14.61 -6.16 22.31
N ALA A 142 -15.94 -6.10 22.45
CA ALA A 142 -16.63 -5.93 23.72
C ALA A 142 -16.24 -7.04 24.71
N VAL A 143 -15.86 -6.67 25.94
CA VAL A 143 -15.63 -7.62 27.04
C VAL A 143 -16.63 -7.33 28.15
N GLY A 144 -17.62 -8.22 28.31
CA GLY A 144 -18.68 -8.05 29.32
C GLY A 144 -19.69 -6.98 28.92
N ASP A 145 -19.81 -5.93 29.75
CA ASP A 145 -20.72 -4.79 29.52
C ASP A 145 -20.06 -3.63 28.74
N GLU A 146 -18.80 -3.77 28.30
CA GLU A 146 -18.11 -2.76 27.48
C GLU A 146 -18.59 -2.81 26.03
N GLU A 147 -18.79 -1.64 25.40
CA GLU A 147 -19.05 -1.56 23.96
C GLU A 147 -17.76 -1.77 23.14
N PRO A 148 -17.85 -2.31 21.91
CA PRO A 148 -16.70 -2.44 21.03
C PRO A 148 -16.13 -1.05 20.69
N GLU A 149 -14.80 -0.93 20.69
CA GLU A 149 -14.11 0.34 20.48
C GLU A 149 -13.24 0.29 19.22
N VAL A 150 -13.51 1.17 18.25
CA VAL A 150 -12.71 1.32 17.04
C VAL A 150 -11.66 2.41 17.23
N ARG A 151 -10.39 2.10 16.95
CA ARG A 151 -9.28 3.05 17.00
C ARG A 151 -8.42 3.00 15.74
N VAL A 152 -7.97 4.17 15.32
CA VAL A 152 -6.94 4.32 14.28
C VAL A 152 -5.58 4.45 14.96
N LEU A 153 -4.67 3.54 14.64
CA LEU A 153 -3.30 3.52 15.15
C LEU A 153 -2.36 4.07 14.08
N GLN A 154 -1.50 4.99 14.46
CA GLN A 154 -0.48 5.58 13.59
C GLN A 154 0.84 4.81 13.74
N ILE A 155 1.59 4.66 12.65
CA ILE A 155 2.93 4.05 12.71
C ILE A 155 3.84 4.95 13.56
N GLN A 156 4.29 4.43 14.71
CA GLN A 156 5.37 5.06 15.45
C GLN A 156 6.73 4.65 14.85
N PRO A 157 7.65 5.59 14.62
CA PRO A 157 9.02 5.24 14.25
C PRO A 157 9.63 4.39 15.36
N ALA A 158 10.31 3.30 14.98
CA ALA A 158 11.01 2.46 15.93
C ALA A 158 11.92 3.33 16.82
N PRO A 159 11.99 3.09 18.14
CA PRO A 159 12.91 3.82 18.98
C PRO A 159 14.31 3.59 18.42
N SER A 160 14.95 4.67 17.98
CA SER A 160 16.34 4.65 17.53
C SER A 160 17.16 4.09 18.68
N SER A 161 17.66 2.86 18.52
CA SER A 161 18.76 2.37 19.34
C SER A 161 19.97 3.21 18.95
N LYS A 162 20.13 4.38 19.56
CA LYS A 162 21.38 5.11 19.49
C LYS A 162 22.46 4.14 20.01
N PRO A 163 23.50 3.84 19.22
CA PRO A 163 24.68 3.17 19.77
C PRO A 163 25.16 3.99 20.97
N PRO A 164 25.70 3.37 22.03
CA PRO A 164 26.24 4.13 23.15
C PRO A 164 27.29 5.10 22.61
N THR A 165 27.02 6.39 22.73
CA THR A 165 28.02 7.44 22.49
C THR A 165 29.11 7.22 23.52
N ASN A 166 30.24 6.67 23.08
CA ASN A 166 31.47 6.72 23.86
C ASN A 166 31.84 8.20 23.99
N THR A 167 31.52 8.78 25.14
CA THR A 167 31.98 10.11 25.53
C THR A 167 33.48 10.04 25.75
N ILE A 168 34.26 10.33 24.71
CA ILE A 168 35.66 10.73 24.87
C ILE A 168 35.62 12.21 25.26
N PRO A 169 36.14 12.62 26.43
CA PRO A 169 36.18 14.03 26.78
C PRO A 169 37.21 14.74 25.88
N ALA A 170 36.74 15.66 25.04
CA ALA A 170 37.62 16.56 24.32
C ALA A 170 38.20 17.57 25.32
N GLN A 171 39.50 17.47 25.58
CA GLN A 171 40.28 18.58 26.11
C GLN A 171 40.42 19.64 25.03
N ASP A 172 40.02 20.84 25.42
CA ASP A 172 40.15 22.10 24.71
C ASP A 172 41.64 22.49 24.61
N GLN A 173 42.12 22.86 23.41
CA GLN A 173 42.73 24.17 23.12
C GLN A 173 43.63 24.19 21.86
N SER A 174 43.35 25.22 21.05
CA SER A 174 44.25 26.11 20.29
C SER A 174 45.08 25.60 19.11
N ASP A 175 44.73 26.17 17.95
CA ASP A 175 45.60 26.71 16.89
C ASP A 175 47.12 26.60 17.08
N ALA A 176 47.78 25.94 16.11
CA ALA A 176 49.03 26.41 15.52
C ALA A 176 49.32 25.67 14.18
N PHE A 177 49.63 26.48 13.16
CA PHE A 177 50.42 26.18 11.96
C PHE A 177 51.42 24.99 12.09
N ASP A 178 51.62 24.19 11.04
CA ASP A 178 52.75 24.35 10.09
C ASP A 178 52.84 23.25 9.00
N LEU A 179 53.63 23.58 7.98
CA LEU A 179 53.90 23.08 6.63
C LEU A 179 54.50 21.67 6.41
N MET A 180 54.36 21.22 5.15
CA MET A 180 55.20 20.33 4.31
C MET A 180 55.46 18.87 4.75
N PHE A 181 55.10 17.92 3.87
CA PHE A 181 56.01 17.24 2.91
C PHE A 181 55.20 16.74 1.69
#